data_AF-A0A9E5CCK6-F1
#
_entry.id   AF-A0A9E5CCK6-F1
#
_cell.length_a   1.000
_cell.length_b   1.000
_cell.length_c   1.000
_cell.angle_alpha   90.00
_cell.angle_beta   90.00
_cell.angle_gamma   90.00
#
_symmetry.space_group_name_H-M   'P 1'
#
loop_
_entity.id
_entity.type
_entity.pdbx_description
1 polymer ?
#
loop_
_entity_poly.entity_id
_entity_poly.type
_entity_poly.pdbx_seq_one_letter_code
_entity_poly.pdbx_strand_id
1 'polypeptide(L)'
;MSNQPSIEQDGDLTVNIQSFLRHLKAENKSPATISTYIEAANLFDEFLRVHGYTRLLAGIRAEHVELFITTQLNLHAAATAANRYRSLQSFFKWALAEGEIEDANDPFRNLKSPKVPEKIVRIVPEDEIRKLLKACAGTGFQERRDLAILRIFVTTGARRSEVANLRVSSGDPLENDIDLDQGVAR
;
A
#
# COMPACT_ATOMS: atom_id res chain seq x y z
N MET A 1 -8.49 -1.63 39.84
CA MET A 1 -7.09 -1.32 39.50
C MET A 1 -7.13 -0.11 38.59
N SER A 2 -6.57 1.01 39.06
CA SER A 2 -6.73 2.34 38.46
C SER A 2 -6.17 2.41 37.04
N ASN A 3 -7.00 2.86 36.10
CA ASN A 3 -6.61 3.19 34.74
C ASN A 3 -6.08 4.64 34.75
N GLN A 4 -4.79 4.82 35.00
CA GLN A 4 -4.13 6.11 34.82
C GLN A 4 -3.85 6.32 33.32
N PRO A 5 -4.12 7.51 32.77
CA PRO A 5 -3.70 7.83 31.40
C PRO A 5 -2.17 7.79 31.35
N SER A 6 -1.63 6.88 30.54
CA SER A 6 -0.20 6.80 30.26
C SER A 6 0.26 8.15 29.70
N ILE A 7 1.12 8.85 30.44
CA ILE A 7 1.79 10.05 29.94
C ILE A 7 2.60 9.58 28.72
N GLU A 8 2.23 10.03 27.52
CA GLU A 8 3.00 9.80 26.31
C GLU A 8 4.40 10.41 26.52
N GLN A 9 5.41 9.54 26.70
CA GLN A 9 6.80 9.95 26.88
C GLN A 9 7.44 10.17 25.50
N ASP A 10 8.40 11.09 25.42
CA ASP A 10 9.29 11.17 24.25
C ASP A 10 9.92 9.78 24.01
N GLY A 11 9.70 9.23 22.81
CA GLY A 11 10.09 7.85 22.47
C GLY A 11 8.97 6.81 22.50
N ASP A 12 7.74 7.16 22.90
CA ASP A 12 6.58 6.28 22.73
C ASP A 12 6.23 6.13 21.23
N LEU A 13 5.83 4.91 20.86
CA LEU A 13 5.47 4.55 19.49
C LEU A 13 4.32 5.41 18.93
N THR A 14 3.28 5.73 19.72
CA THR A 14 2.14 6.53 19.23
C THR A 14 2.55 7.95 18.85
N VAL A 15 3.38 8.59 19.69
CA VAL A 15 3.93 9.92 19.42
C VAL A 15 4.75 9.91 18.14
N ASN A 16 5.61 8.89 18.00
CA ASN A 16 6.47 8.73 16.84
C ASN A 16 5.71 8.40 15.56
N ILE A 17 4.57 7.71 15.63
CA ILE A 17 3.68 7.52 14.47
C ILE A 17 3.18 8.88 13.95
N GLN A 18 2.87 9.83 14.83
CA GLN A 18 2.45 11.18 14.42
C GLN A 18 3.62 11.99 13.83
N SER A 19 4.82 11.86 14.39
CA SER A 19 6.04 12.44 13.80
C SER A 19 6.33 11.86 12.41
N PHE A 20 6.22 10.55 12.24
CA PHE A 20 6.38 9.89 10.95
C PHE A 20 5.31 10.33 9.94
N LEU A 21 4.05 10.47 10.36
CA LEU A 21 3.00 11.02 9.49
C LEU A 21 3.34 12.42 8.97
N ARG A 22 3.87 13.30 9.83
CA ARG A 22 4.33 14.64 9.42
C ARG A 22 5.49 14.53 8.42
N HIS A 23 6.46 13.68 8.68
CA HIS A 23 7.59 13.42 7.78
C HIS A 23 7.11 12.95 6.40
N LEU A 24 6.22 11.95 6.32
CA LEU A 24 5.70 11.45 5.04
C LEU A 24 4.93 12.51 4.24
N LYS A 25 4.21 13.40 4.92
CA LYS A 25 3.54 14.55 4.28
C LYS A 25 4.56 15.56 3.74
N ALA A 26 5.63 15.83 4.48
CA ALA A 26 6.70 16.72 4.05
C ALA A 26 7.46 16.16 2.83
N GLU A 27 7.64 14.85 2.74
CA GLU A 27 8.17 14.16 1.56
C GLU A 27 7.19 14.09 0.37
N ASN A 28 6.00 14.72 0.48
CA ASN A 28 4.96 14.72 -0.54
C ASN A 28 4.54 13.31 -1.00
N LYS A 29 4.50 12.34 -0.08
CA LYS A 29 4.00 10.99 -0.40
C LYS A 29 2.50 11.03 -0.69
N SER A 30 2.05 10.15 -1.59
CA SER A 30 0.63 10.03 -1.91
C SER A 30 -0.21 9.65 -0.67
N PRO A 31 -1.47 10.10 -0.56
CA PRO A 31 -2.35 9.73 0.55
C PRO A 31 -2.47 8.21 0.76
N ALA A 32 -2.49 7.43 -0.33
CA ALA A 32 -2.55 5.98 -0.27
C ALA A 32 -1.27 5.36 0.31
N THR A 33 -0.10 5.90 -0.04
CA THR A 33 1.19 5.48 0.53
C THR A 33 1.24 5.80 2.02
N ILE A 34 0.84 7.01 2.42
CA ILE A 34 0.78 7.42 3.83
C ILE A 34 -0.13 6.47 4.61
N SER A 35 -1.34 6.22 4.10
CA SER A 35 -2.29 5.31 4.76
C SER A 35 -1.71 3.91 4.94
N THR A 36 -1.01 3.38 3.92
CA THR A 36 -0.39 2.03 3.99
C THR A 36 0.67 1.95 5.08
N TYR A 37 1.47 3.00 5.25
CA TYR A 37 2.54 3.03 6.26
C TYR A 37 1.97 3.22 7.67
N ILE A 38 1.06 4.17 7.85
CA ILE A 38 0.48 4.49 9.15
C ILE A 38 -0.44 3.38 9.65
N GLU A 39 -1.20 2.71 8.77
CA GLU A 39 -2.00 1.53 9.16
C GLU A 39 -1.11 0.43 9.75
N ALA A 40 0.02 0.11 9.10
CA ALA A 40 0.91 -0.93 9.58
C ALA A 40 1.52 -0.58 10.95
N ALA A 41 1.90 0.69 11.16
CA ALA A 41 2.46 1.14 12.44
C ALA A 41 1.40 1.12 13.56
N ASN A 42 0.17 1.56 13.29
CA ASN A 42 -0.93 1.51 14.26
C ASN A 42 -1.32 0.06 14.61
N LEU A 43 -1.35 -0.85 13.64
CA LEU A 43 -1.61 -2.27 13.89
C LEU A 43 -0.51 -2.90 14.76
N PHE A 44 0.74 -2.48 14.58
CA PHE A 44 1.84 -2.93 15.41
C PHE A 44 1.76 -2.36 16.83
N ASP A 45 1.43 -1.07 16.98
CA ASP A 45 1.20 -0.45 18.28
C ASP A 45 0.09 -1.17 19.07
N GLU A 46 -1.03 -1.44 18.41
CA GLU A 46 -2.13 -2.20 19.00
C GLU A 46 -1.71 -3.63 19.37
N PHE A 47 -0.93 -4.29 18.52
CA PHE A 47 -0.38 -5.60 18.83
C PHE A 47 0.49 -5.58 20.09
N LEU A 48 1.41 -4.62 20.23
CA LEU A 48 2.25 -4.48 21.41
C LEU A 48 1.40 -4.23 22.66
N ARG A 49 0.40 -3.34 22.55
CA ARG A 49 -0.51 -2.99 23.64
C ARG A 49 -1.30 -4.20 24.15
N VAL A 50 -1.90 -4.98 23.26
CA VAL A 50 -2.72 -6.16 23.61
C VAL A 50 -1.89 -7.26 24.27
N HIS A 51 -0.63 -7.42 23.86
CA HIS A 51 0.27 -8.45 24.42
C HIS A 51 1.06 -7.97 25.64
N GLY A 52 0.88 -6.70 26.07
CA GLY A 52 1.59 -6.13 27.21
C GLY A 52 3.09 -5.92 26.98
N TYR A 53 3.51 -5.78 25.73
CA TYR A 53 4.90 -5.45 25.39
C TYR A 53 5.17 -3.95 25.55
N THR A 54 6.45 -3.61 25.68
CA THR A 54 6.88 -2.20 25.70
C THR A 54 6.50 -1.50 24.40
N ARG A 55 6.08 -0.24 24.53
CA ARG A 55 5.75 0.66 23.41
C ARG A 55 6.78 1.79 23.24
N LEU A 56 7.83 1.81 24.08
CA LEU A 56 8.97 2.69 23.89
C LEU A 56 9.82 2.16 22.74
N LEU A 57 10.10 2.99 21.74
CA LEU A 57 10.82 2.58 20.52
C LEU A 57 12.15 1.88 20.83
N ALA A 58 12.93 2.45 21.74
CA ALA A 58 14.24 1.90 22.16
C ALA A 58 14.14 0.50 22.80
N GLY A 59 12.97 0.13 23.32
CA GLY A 59 12.70 -1.18 23.93
C GLY A 59 12.12 -2.21 22.96
N ILE A 60 11.76 -1.82 21.73
CA ILE A 60 11.20 -2.73 20.75
C ILE A 60 12.33 -3.59 20.17
N ARG A 61 12.18 -4.92 20.29
CA ARG A 61 13.15 -5.91 19.83
C ARG A 61 12.66 -6.61 18.56
N ALA A 62 13.60 -7.24 17.85
CA ALA A 62 13.34 -8.05 16.66
C ALA A 62 12.22 -9.10 16.88
N GLU A 63 12.21 -9.75 18.04
CA GLU A 63 11.20 -10.76 18.40
C GLU A 63 9.77 -10.21 18.41
N HIS A 64 9.56 -8.94 18.79
CA HIS A 64 8.22 -8.34 18.77
C HIS A 64 7.72 -8.19 17.33
N VAL A 65 8.63 -7.80 16.42
CA VAL A 65 8.32 -7.68 14.98
C VAL A 65 8.04 -9.06 14.38
N GLU A 66 8.83 -10.08 14.71
CA GLU A 66 8.62 -11.46 14.22
C GLU A 66 7.29 -12.04 14.69
N LEU A 67 6.93 -11.85 15.96
CA LEU A 67 5.64 -12.29 16.51
C LEU A 67 4.46 -11.56 15.85
N PHE A 68 4.60 -10.25 15.64
CA PHE A 68 3.59 -9.46 14.92
C PHE A 68 3.40 -10.01 13.50
N ILE A 69 4.48 -10.18 12.74
CA ILE A 69 4.40 -10.66 11.35
C ILE A 69 3.91 -12.09 11.26
N THR A 70 4.27 -12.95 12.20
CA THR A 70 3.71 -14.31 12.32
C THR A 70 2.20 -14.26 12.51
N THR A 71 1.72 -13.36 13.37
CA THR A 71 0.28 -13.11 13.56
C THR A 71 -0.37 -12.64 12.27
N GLN A 72 0.28 -11.72 11.53
CA GLN A 72 -0.25 -11.24 10.25
C GLN A 72 -0.31 -12.34 9.18
N LEU A 73 0.67 -13.24 9.14
CA LEU A 73 0.70 -14.38 8.22
C LEU A 73 -0.41 -15.41 8.50
N ASN A 74 -0.81 -15.55 9.77
CA ASN A 74 -1.90 -16.45 10.15
C ASN A 74 -3.29 -15.87 9.81
N LEU A 75 -3.42 -14.53 9.79
CA LEU A 75 -4.70 -13.85 9.58
C LEU A 75 -4.92 -13.37 8.14
N HIS A 76 -3.85 -13.22 7.36
CA HIS A 76 -3.91 -12.57 6.06
C HIS A 76 -3.06 -13.27 5.01
N ALA A 77 -3.28 -12.91 3.75
CA ALA A 77 -2.42 -13.36 2.66
C ALA A 77 -0.95 -12.94 2.91
N ALA A 78 0.00 -13.78 2.51
CA ALA A 78 1.43 -13.53 2.67
C ALA A 78 1.89 -12.17 2.10
N ALA A 79 1.30 -11.75 0.98
CA ALA A 79 1.57 -10.45 0.37
C ALA A 79 1.18 -9.27 1.29
N THR A 80 0.08 -9.38 2.03
CA THR A 80 -0.37 -8.36 2.99
C THR A 80 0.58 -8.28 4.17
N ALA A 81 0.95 -9.43 4.76
CA ALA A 81 1.91 -9.49 5.86
C ALA A 81 3.28 -8.91 5.46
N ALA A 82 3.76 -9.22 4.25
CA ALA A 82 5.01 -8.67 3.74
C ALA A 82 4.94 -7.18 3.39
N ASN A 83 3.76 -6.65 3.03
CA ASN A 83 3.57 -5.22 2.88
C ASN A 83 3.69 -4.54 4.26
N ARG A 84 2.99 -5.06 5.27
CA ARG A 84 3.07 -4.56 6.66
C ARG A 84 4.50 -4.62 7.21
N TYR A 85 5.26 -5.68 6.94
CA TYR A 85 6.69 -5.77 7.28
C TYR A 85 7.49 -4.62 6.65
N ARG A 86 7.34 -4.38 5.35
CA ARG A 86 8.06 -3.30 4.64
C ARG A 86 7.65 -1.91 5.12
N SER A 87 6.37 -1.70 5.41
CA SER A 87 5.87 -0.47 6.03
C SER A 87 6.53 -0.21 7.38
N LEU A 88 6.58 -1.21 8.26
CA LEU A 88 7.25 -1.10 9.55
C LEU A 88 8.75 -0.87 9.40
N GLN A 89 9.40 -1.55 8.47
CA GLN A 89 10.82 -1.31 8.19
C GLN A 89 11.05 0.15 7.76
N SER A 90 10.15 0.73 6.97
CA SER A 90 10.24 2.15 6.60
C SER A 90 10.08 3.07 7.81
N PHE A 91 9.18 2.75 8.73
CA PHE A 91 9.01 3.51 9.97
C PHE A 91 10.26 3.48 10.86
N PHE A 92 10.85 2.30 11.10
CA PHE A 92 12.06 2.20 11.93
C PHE A 92 13.31 2.79 11.25
N LYS A 93 13.39 2.75 9.91
CA LYS A 93 14.42 3.49 9.16
C LYS A 93 14.30 5.00 9.35
N TRP A 94 13.07 5.52 9.33
CA TRP A 94 12.82 6.92 9.62
C TRP A 94 13.21 7.26 11.07
N ALA A 95 12.80 6.44 12.04
CA ALA A 95 13.11 6.65 13.46
C ALA A 95 14.64 6.68 13.70
N LEU A 96 15.42 5.84 13.03
CA LEU A 96 16.88 5.91 13.04
C LEU A 96 17.41 7.21 12.45
N ALA A 97 16.87 7.63 11.30
CA ALA A 97 17.32 8.82 10.58
C ALA A 97 17.06 10.12 11.36
N GLU A 98 15.97 10.19 12.12
CA GLU A 98 15.64 11.32 12.99
C GLU A 98 16.31 11.23 14.37
N GLY A 99 16.99 10.13 14.69
CA GLY A 99 17.65 9.92 15.98
C GLY A 99 16.71 9.55 17.14
N GLU A 100 15.49 9.11 16.84
CA GLU A 100 14.51 8.62 17.82
C GLU A 100 14.94 7.28 18.46
N ILE A 101 15.80 6.53 17.75
CA ILE A 101 16.47 5.33 18.26
C ILE A 101 17.93 5.29 17.77
N GLU A 102 18.79 4.63 18.54
CA GLU A 102 20.16 4.34 18.13
C GLU A 102 20.24 3.11 17.22
N ASP A 103 21.31 2.99 16.42
CA ASP A 103 21.59 1.83 15.55
C ASP A 103 21.64 0.49 16.31
N ALA A 104 22.00 0.52 17.59
CA ALA A 104 21.99 -0.65 18.47
C ALA A 104 20.56 -1.12 18.81
N ASN A 105 19.57 -0.23 18.71
CA ASN A 105 18.16 -0.48 19.03
C ASN A 105 17.30 -0.78 17.80
N ASP A 106 17.86 -0.77 16.57
CA ASP A 106 17.07 -1.09 15.37
C ASP A 106 16.57 -2.55 15.39
N PRO A 107 15.25 -2.80 15.51
CA PRO A 107 14.73 -4.15 15.51
C PRO A 107 14.83 -4.80 14.12
N PHE A 108 15.05 -4.04 13.04
CA PHE A 108 15.16 -4.55 11.68
C PHE A 108 16.60 -4.88 11.24
N ARG A 109 17.62 -4.56 12.04
CA ARG A 109 19.05 -4.71 11.69
C ARG A 109 19.38 -6.08 11.10
N ASN A 110 18.86 -7.14 11.72
CA ASN A 110 19.13 -8.53 11.33
C ASN A 110 17.88 -9.30 10.88
N LEU A 111 16.73 -8.63 10.73
CA LEU A 111 15.50 -9.28 10.31
C LEU A 111 15.51 -9.56 8.81
N LYS A 112 15.02 -10.75 8.46
CA LYS A 112 14.76 -11.11 7.05
C LYS A 112 13.29 -10.90 6.75
N SER A 113 13.01 -10.34 5.57
CA SER A 113 11.64 -10.19 5.10
C SER A 113 10.93 -11.54 5.04
N PRO A 114 9.64 -11.61 5.42
CA PRO A 114 8.85 -12.83 5.25
C PRO A 114 8.83 -13.23 3.77
N LYS A 115 8.95 -14.53 3.50
CA LYS A 115 8.86 -15.06 2.14
C LYS A 115 7.43 -14.94 1.64
N VAL A 116 7.22 -14.16 0.58
CA VAL A 116 5.96 -14.13 -0.15
C VAL A 116 6.06 -15.19 -1.25
N PRO A 117 5.23 -16.23 -1.24
CA PRO A 117 5.15 -17.15 -2.36
C PRO A 117 4.83 -16.37 -3.63
N GLU A 118 5.55 -16.63 -4.71
CA GLU A 118 5.29 -15.99 -5.98
C GLU A 118 3.90 -16.41 -6.47
N LYS A 119 2.97 -15.45 -6.48
CA LYS A 119 1.64 -15.70 -7.04
C LYS A 119 1.77 -15.62 -8.55
N ILE A 120 1.70 -16.77 -9.22
CA ILE A 120 1.61 -16.81 -10.68
C ILE A 120 0.34 -16.07 -11.07
N VAL A 121 0.51 -14.88 -11.64
CA VAL A 121 -0.61 -14.11 -12.18
C VAL A 121 -1.05 -14.85 -13.44
N ARG A 122 -2.30 -15.30 -13.44
CA ARG A 122 -2.89 -15.93 -14.62
C ARG A 122 -2.89 -14.93 -15.77
N ILE A 123 -2.15 -15.26 -16.82
CA ILE A 123 -2.24 -14.55 -18.09
C ILE A 123 -3.59 -14.92 -18.72
N VAL A 124 -4.38 -13.92 -19.10
CA VAL A 124 -5.66 -14.15 -19.76
C VAL A 124 -5.37 -14.63 -21.19
N PRO A 125 -5.77 -15.85 -21.57
CA PRO A 125 -5.55 -16.37 -22.92
C PRO A 125 -6.29 -15.56 -23.98
N GLU A 126 -5.78 -15.58 -25.21
CA GLU A 126 -6.36 -14.81 -26.31
C GLU A 126 -7.83 -15.19 -26.59
N ASP A 127 -8.19 -16.47 -26.47
CA ASP A 127 -9.57 -16.92 -26.69
C ASP A 127 -10.53 -16.38 -25.62
N GLU A 128 -10.07 -16.20 -24.39
CA GLU A 128 -10.86 -15.56 -23.32
C GLU A 128 -11.00 -14.06 -23.52
N ILE A 129 -9.96 -13.39 -24.01
CA ILE A 129 -10.05 -11.98 -24.43
C ILE A 129 -11.10 -11.84 -25.55
N ARG A 130 -11.09 -12.73 -26.55
CA ARG A 130 -12.10 -12.73 -27.63
C ARG A 130 -13.51 -12.95 -27.08
N LYS A 131 -13.69 -13.86 -26.12
CA LYS A 131 -14.98 -14.10 -25.45
C LYS A 131 -15.45 -12.86 -24.66
N LEU A 132 -14.56 -12.20 -23.92
CA LEU A 132 -14.84 -10.96 -23.20
C LEU A 132 -15.29 -9.84 -24.14
N LEU A 133 -14.55 -9.59 -25.21
CA LEU A 133 -14.90 -8.57 -26.20
C LEU A 133 -16.24 -8.88 -26.88
N LYS A 134 -16.53 -10.16 -27.15
CA LYS A 134 -17.82 -10.60 -27.71
C LYS A 134 -18.98 -10.42 -26.74
N ALA A 135 -18.76 -10.57 -25.44
CA ALA A 135 -19.79 -10.36 -24.43
C ALA A 135 -20.24 -8.89 -24.34
N CYS A 136 -19.36 -7.96 -24.70
CA CYS A 136 -19.68 -6.52 -24.80
C CYS A 136 -20.16 -6.10 -26.21
N ALA A 137 -20.54 -7.04 -27.08
CA ALA A 137 -21.05 -6.70 -28.39
C ALA A 137 -22.45 -6.07 -28.29
N GLY A 138 -22.64 -4.90 -28.91
CA GLY A 138 -23.94 -4.24 -28.93
C GLY A 138 -23.83 -2.77 -29.34
N THR A 139 -24.99 -2.13 -29.51
CA THR A 139 -25.08 -0.71 -29.87
C THR A 139 -25.55 0.17 -28.72
N GLY A 140 -25.91 -0.42 -27.58
CA GLY A 140 -26.26 0.32 -26.37
C GLY A 140 -25.04 0.99 -25.74
N PHE A 141 -25.32 1.92 -24.84
CA PHE A 141 -24.27 2.72 -24.20
C PHE A 141 -23.35 1.85 -23.33
N GLN A 142 -23.89 0.92 -22.53
CA GLN A 142 -23.11 0.07 -21.64
C GLN A 142 -22.19 -0.86 -22.43
N GLU A 143 -22.70 -1.47 -23.50
CA GLU A 143 -21.95 -2.36 -24.37
C GLU A 143 -20.80 -1.61 -25.04
N ARG A 144 -21.06 -0.42 -25.61
CA ARG A 144 -20.03 0.42 -26.23
C ARG A 144 -18.98 0.89 -25.23
N ARG A 145 -19.39 1.31 -24.04
CA ARG A 145 -18.49 1.74 -22.96
C ARG A 145 -17.59 0.61 -22.51
N ASP A 146 -18.16 -0.55 -22.20
CA ASP A 146 -17.42 -1.69 -21.68
C ASP A 146 -16.48 -2.26 -22.75
N LEU A 147 -16.92 -2.28 -24.01
CA LEU A 147 -16.07 -2.65 -25.14
C LEU A 147 -14.89 -1.68 -25.31
N ALA A 148 -15.11 -0.37 -25.18
CA ALA A 148 -14.06 0.63 -25.27
C ALA A 148 -13.03 0.46 -24.13
N ILE A 149 -13.50 0.29 -22.88
CA ILE A 149 -12.64 0.04 -21.72
C ILE A 149 -11.78 -1.21 -21.92
N LEU A 150 -12.39 -2.33 -22.33
CA LEU A 150 -11.66 -3.58 -22.59
C LEU A 150 -10.65 -3.44 -23.72
N ARG A 151 -10.99 -2.72 -24.80
CA ARG A 151 -10.07 -2.46 -25.91
C ARG A 151 -8.87 -1.64 -25.46
N ILE A 152 -9.05 -0.61 -24.65
CA ILE A 152 -7.92 0.16 -24.10
C ILE A 152 -7.02 -0.76 -23.28
N PHE A 153 -7.58 -1.54 -22.34
CA PHE A 153 -6.78 -2.49 -21.55
C PHE A 153 -5.96 -3.46 -22.40
N VAL A 154 -6.57 -4.06 -23.42
CA VAL A 154 -5.92 -5.08 -24.27
C VAL A 154 -4.88 -4.46 -25.21
N THR A 155 -5.07 -3.22 -25.66
CA THR A 155 -4.20 -2.59 -26.67
C THR A 155 -3.03 -1.83 -26.06
N THR A 156 -3.25 -1.12 -24.95
CA THR A 156 -2.21 -0.26 -24.35
C THR A 156 -1.49 -0.93 -23.18
N GLY A 157 -2.12 -1.93 -22.54
CA GLY A 157 -1.63 -2.47 -21.27
C GLY A 157 -1.67 -1.48 -20.11
N ALA A 158 -2.44 -0.40 -20.23
CA ALA A 158 -2.56 0.64 -19.21
C ALA A 158 -3.04 0.08 -17.86
N ARG A 159 -2.58 0.70 -16.77
CA ARG A 159 -3.03 0.34 -15.42
C ARG A 159 -4.49 0.72 -15.24
N ARG A 160 -5.19 -0.03 -14.37
CA ARG A 160 -6.59 0.25 -13.99
C ARG A 160 -6.84 1.72 -13.65
N SER A 161 -5.94 2.33 -12.87
CA SER A 161 -6.07 3.73 -12.48
C SER A 161 -5.88 4.71 -13.63
N GLU A 162 -5.06 4.37 -14.62
CA GLU A 162 -4.88 5.20 -15.82
C GLU A 162 -6.19 5.16 -16.63
N VAL A 163 -6.72 3.96 -16.92
CA VAL A 163 -7.99 3.80 -17.67
C VAL A 163 -9.17 4.44 -16.97
N ALA A 164 -9.27 4.32 -15.64
CA ALA A 164 -10.36 4.88 -14.85
C ALA A 164 -10.36 6.41 -14.80
N ASN A 165 -9.23 7.06 -15.06
CA ASN A 165 -9.07 8.52 -15.01
C ASN A 165 -8.86 9.14 -16.39
N LEU A 166 -9.07 8.40 -17.48
CA LEU A 166 -8.95 8.94 -18.84
C LEU A 166 -9.90 10.12 -19.03
N ARG A 167 -9.35 11.24 -19.50
CA ARG A 167 -10.08 12.47 -19.79
C ARG A 167 -10.39 12.55 -21.27
N VAL A 168 -11.64 12.89 -21.56
CA VAL A 168 -12.11 13.25 -22.90
C VAL A 168 -13.04 14.46 -22.74
N SER A 169 -12.56 15.61 -23.22
CA SER A 169 -13.20 16.90 -23.29
C SER A 169 -13.58 17.18 -24.75
N SER A 170 -14.80 17.69 -24.96
CA SER A 170 -15.25 18.19 -26.25
C SER A 170 -14.81 19.63 -26.52
N GLY A 171 -14.33 20.36 -25.50
CA GLY A 171 -13.99 21.78 -25.58
C GLY A 171 -12.52 22.06 -25.92
N ASP A 172 -11.60 21.20 -25.47
CA ASP A 172 -10.17 21.33 -25.75
C ASP A 172 -9.53 19.94 -25.99
N PRO A 173 -9.14 19.62 -27.24
CA PRO A 173 -8.44 18.38 -27.56
C PRO A 173 -7.09 18.20 -26.84
N LEU A 174 -6.46 19.27 -26.35
CA LEU A 174 -5.18 19.18 -25.63
C LEU A 174 -5.34 18.65 -24.20
N GLU A 175 -6.56 18.64 -23.65
CA GLU A 175 -6.87 18.06 -22.35
C GLU A 175 -7.22 16.57 -22.43
N ASN A 176 -7.26 16.00 -23.64
CA ASN A 176 -7.68 14.63 -23.88
C ASN A 176 -6.51 13.66 -23.74
N ASP A 177 -6.73 12.61 -22.96
CA ASP A 177 -5.80 11.48 -22.87
C ASP A 177 -6.01 10.50 -24.04
N ILE A 178 -7.08 10.69 -24.84
CA ILE A 178 -7.39 9.89 -26.03
C ILE A 178 -7.67 10.81 -27.23
N ASP A 179 -6.90 10.63 -28.29
CA ASP A 179 -7.13 11.20 -29.60
C ASP A 179 -7.95 10.20 -30.43
N LEU A 180 -9.26 10.44 -30.52
CA LEU A 180 -10.20 9.55 -31.22
C LEU A 180 -10.02 9.61 -32.75
N ASP A 181 -9.49 10.70 -33.29
CA ASP A 181 -9.27 10.87 -34.73
C ASP A 181 -8.03 10.13 -35.20
N GLN A 182 -6.97 10.16 -34.38
CA GLN A 182 -5.72 9.44 -34.67
C GLN A 182 -5.70 8.01 -34.09
N GLY A 183 -6.66 7.67 -33.22
CA GLY A 183 -6.71 6.38 -32.53
C GLY A 183 -5.56 6.18 -31.54
N VAL A 184 -5.08 7.26 -30.90
CA VAL A 184 -3.91 7.25 -30.01
C VAL A 184 -4.36 7.54 -28.57
N ALA A 185 -3.92 6.72 -27.62
CA ALA A 185 -3.96 7.04 -26.19
C ALA A 185 -2.61 7.61 -25.77
N ARG A 186 -2.61 8.74 -25.04
CA ARG A 186 -1.41 9.48 -24.63
C ARG A 186 -1.18 9.39 -23.12
#